data_AF-A0A4Q3VIY1-F1
#
_entry.id   AF-A0A4Q3VIY1-F1
#
_cell.length_a   1.000
_cell.length_b   1.000
_cell.length_c   1.000
_cell.angle_alpha   90.00
_cell.angle_beta   90.00
_cell.angle_gamma   90.00
#
_symmetry.space_group_name_H-M   'P 1'
#
loop_
_entity.id
_entity.type
_entity.pdbx_description
1 polymer ?
#
loop_
_entity_poly.entity_id
_entity_poly.type
_entity_poly.pdbx_seq_one_letter_code
_entity_poly.pdbx_strand_id
1 'polypeptide(L)'
;MRRLRIPSLLLVASAALLPALAPAQVVVAWGFNGGGQCNVPVGLAATQVAAGGAHSLAIRPDGSVAAWGSNQYGQCDARTGFVATQVAAGDRHSIAMYSFGGSLAWGSN
;
A
#
# COMPACT_ATOMS: atom_id res chain seq x y z
N MET A 1 31.13 9.97 -4.92
CA MET A 1 29.97 9.77 -5.83
C MET A 1 28.75 9.45 -4.98
N ARG A 2 27.82 10.41 -4.78
CA ARG A 2 26.55 10.14 -4.06
C ARG A 2 25.64 9.37 -5.02
N ARG A 3 25.49 8.06 -4.83
CA ARG A 3 24.42 7.31 -5.49
C ARG A 3 23.10 7.90 -5.01
N LEU A 4 22.35 8.57 -5.88
CA LEU A 4 20.93 8.83 -5.63
C LEU A 4 20.29 7.46 -5.45
N ARG A 5 19.94 7.09 -4.22
CA ARG A 5 18.93 6.06 -3.99
C ARG A 5 17.65 6.68 -4.51
N ILE A 6 17.15 6.23 -5.65
CA ILE A 6 15.82 6.61 -6.10
C ILE A 6 14.87 5.96 -5.08
N PRO A 7 14.26 6.72 -4.14
CA PRO A 7 13.33 6.13 -3.20
C PRO A 7 12.17 5.52 -3.98
N SER A 8 11.73 4.33 -3.57
CA SER A 8 10.49 3.74 -4.09
C SER A 8 9.32 4.67 -3.74
N LEU A 9 8.61 5.14 -4.77
CA LEU A 9 7.46 6.03 -4.64
C LEU A 9 6.20 5.29 -5.09
N LEU A 10 5.14 5.42 -4.31
CA LEU A 10 3.84 4.81 -4.55
C LEU A 10 2.78 5.91 -4.59
N LEU A 11 2.01 5.99 -5.67
CA LEU A 11 0.97 6.99 -5.86
C LEU A 11 -0.36 6.32 -6.24
N VAL A 12 -1.46 6.84 -5.70
CA VAL A 12 -2.80 6.63 -6.27
C VAL A 12 -3.01 7.69 -7.35
N ALA A 13 -3.17 7.26 -8.60
CA ALA A 13 -3.51 8.12 -9.71
C ALA A 13 -4.97 7.86 -10.14
N SER A 14 -5.77 8.92 -10.21
CA SER A 14 -7.06 8.87 -10.92
C SER A 14 -6.79 9.00 -12.41
N ALA A 15 -7.01 7.94 -13.17
CA ALA A 15 -7.06 8.02 -14.63
C ALA A 15 -8.53 8.12 -15.06
N ALA A 16 -8.94 9.28 -15.58
CA ALA A 16 -10.21 9.43 -16.26
C ALA A 16 -10.03 9.04 -17.74
N LEU A 17 -10.35 7.79 -18.08
CA LEU A 17 -10.57 7.40 -19.47
C LEU A 17 -12.02 7.79 -19.80
N LEU A 18 -12.21 8.97 -20.39
CA LEU A 18 -13.49 9.63 -20.72
C LEU A 18 -14.23 10.29 -19.53
N PRO A 19 -14.87 11.46 -19.74
CA PRO A 19 -15.60 12.21 -18.69
C PRO A 19 -16.88 11.53 -18.18
N ALA A 20 -17.23 10.34 -18.69
CA ALA A 20 -18.45 9.61 -18.35
C ALA A 20 -18.23 8.41 -17.42
N LEU A 21 -16.97 8.00 -17.18
CA LEU A 21 -16.64 6.89 -16.29
C LEU A 21 -16.09 7.46 -14.97
N ALA A 22 -16.54 6.93 -13.83
CA ALA A 22 -15.91 7.24 -12.55
C ALA A 22 -14.38 7.03 -12.68
N PRO A 23 -13.54 7.90 -12.09
CA PRO A 23 -12.10 7.78 -12.25
C PRO A 23 -11.62 6.41 -11.77
N ALA A 24 -10.90 5.69 -12.63
CA ALA A 24 -10.28 4.44 -12.23
C ALA A 24 -9.14 4.77 -11.25
N GLN A 25 -9.27 4.31 -10.01
CA GLN A 25 -8.23 4.44 -8.99
C GLN A 25 -7.11 3.44 -9.31
N VAL A 26 -6.12 3.89 -10.06
CA VAL A 26 -4.97 3.07 -10.47
C VAL A 26 -3.80 3.34 -9.54
N VAL A 27 -3.16 2.28 -9.07
CA VAL A 27 -1.94 2.37 -8.27
C VAL A 27 -0.74 2.21 -9.20
N VAL A 28 0.19 3.17 -9.14
CA VAL A 28 1.45 3.11 -9.89
C VAL A 28 2.61 3.22 -8.91
N ALA A 29 3.63 2.38 -9.12
CA ALA A 29 4.83 2.35 -8.29
C ALA A 29 6.09 2.37 -9.16
N TRP A 30 7.11 3.08 -8.71
CA TRP A 30 8.42 3.12 -9.37
C TRP A 30 9.55 3.32 -8.36
N GLY A 31 10.78 3.02 -8.78
CA GLY A 31 11.98 3.16 -7.95
C GLY A 31 12.57 1.82 -7.51
N PHE A 32 13.17 1.78 -6.33
CA PHE A 32 13.81 0.57 -5.81
C PHE A 32 12.80 -0.56 -5.57
N ASN A 33 13.06 -1.73 -6.17
CA ASN A 33 12.14 -2.87 -6.14
C ASN A 33 12.79 -4.16 -5.60
N GLY A 34 13.82 -4.05 -4.76
CA GLY A 34 14.55 -5.23 -4.26
C GLY A 34 13.71 -6.18 -3.42
N GLY A 35 12.59 -5.72 -2.86
CA GLY A 35 11.62 -6.54 -2.12
C GLY A 35 10.33 -6.82 -2.89
N GLY A 36 10.21 -6.40 -4.16
CA GLY A 36 8.96 -6.49 -4.91
C GLY A 36 7.93 -5.42 -4.54
N GLN A 37 8.30 -4.38 -3.78
CA GLN A 37 7.37 -3.33 -3.33
C GLN A 37 6.79 -2.48 -4.48
N CYS A 38 7.43 -2.45 -5.65
CA CYS A 38 6.89 -1.81 -6.85
C CYS A 38 6.05 -2.76 -7.73
N ASN A 39 5.98 -4.06 -7.39
CA ASN A 39 5.14 -5.02 -8.12
C ASN A 39 3.68 -4.89 -7.65
N VAL A 40 3.02 -3.80 -8.07
CA VAL A 40 1.61 -3.55 -7.76
C VAL A 40 0.76 -4.75 -8.22
N PRO A 41 -0.07 -5.34 -7.33
CA PRO A 41 -0.95 -6.44 -7.71
C PRO A 41 -1.85 -6.09 -8.89
N VAL A 42 -1.94 -7.00 -9.87
CA VAL A 42 -2.78 -6.82 -11.05
C VAL A 42 -4.23 -6.63 -10.62
N GLY A 43 -4.88 -5.58 -11.16
CA GLY A 43 -6.27 -5.26 -10.84
C GLY A 43 -6.49 -4.61 -9.47
N LEU A 44 -5.42 -4.16 -8.78
CA LEU A 44 -5.58 -3.42 -7.53
C LEU A 44 -6.20 -2.04 -7.78
N ALA A 45 -7.43 -1.87 -7.30
CA ALA A 45 -8.03 -0.57 -7.05
C ALA A 45 -7.78 -0.17 -5.59
N ALA A 46 -7.35 1.07 -5.35
CA ALA A 46 -7.05 1.54 -4.01
C ALA A 46 -7.53 2.97 -3.76
N THR A 47 -8.20 3.18 -2.64
CA THR A 47 -8.63 4.49 -2.14
C THR A 47 -7.51 5.19 -1.37
N GLN A 48 -6.57 4.42 -0.81
CA GLN A 48 -5.38 4.91 -0.12
C GLN A 48 -4.22 3.94 -0.29
N VAL A 49 -3.00 4.46 -0.29
CA VAL A 49 -1.77 3.67 -0.30
C VAL A 49 -0.77 4.19 0.73
N ALA A 50 0.10 3.30 1.23
CA ALA A 50 1.25 3.65 2.05
C ALA A 50 2.46 2.82 1.62
N ALA A 51 3.64 3.42 1.57
CA ALA A 51 4.89 2.73 1.25
C ALA A 51 5.78 2.65 2.48
N GLY A 52 6.26 1.45 2.79
CA GLY A 52 7.28 1.20 3.80
C GLY A 52 8.67 1.05 3.17
N GLY A 53 9.64 0.57 3.94
CA GLY A 53 11.03 0.41 3.47
C GLY A 53 11.17 -0.60 2.31
N ALA A 54 10.51 -1.76 2.44
CA ALA A 54 10.54 -2.81 1.43
C ALA A 54 9.16 -3.47 1.16
N HIS A 55 8.08 -2.84 1.61
CA HIS A 55 6.71 -3.31 1.42
C HIS A 55 5.78 -2.13 1.11
N SER A 56 4.56 -2.42 0.70
CA SER A 56 3.54 -1.43 0.39
C SER A 56 2.18 -1.93 0.84
N LEU A 57 1.32 -0.99 1.23
CA LEU A 57 -0.04 -1.20 1.69
C LEU A 57 -1.01 -0.41 0.81
N ALA A 58 -2.22 -0.93 0.68
CA ALA A 58 -3.33 -0.23 0.05
C ALA A 58 -4.65 -0.56 0.74
N ILE A 59 -5.57 0.40 0.81
CA ILE A 59 -6.97 0.16 1.17
C ILE A 59 -7.76 0.05 -0.13
N ARG A 60 -8.48 -1.06 -0.31
CA ARG A 60 -9.41 -1.25 -1.44
C ARG A 60 -10.72 -0.49 -1.19
N PRO A 61 -11.55 -0.26 -2.23
CA PRO A 61 -12.86 0.38 -2.07
C PRO A 61 -13.81 -0.30 -1.07
N ASP A 62 -13.67 -1.61 -0.85
CA ASP A 62 -14.43 -2.38 0.16
C ASP A 62 -13.86 -2.26 1.59
N GLY A 63 -12.78 -1.50 1.78
CA GLY A 63 -12.08 -1.32 3.04
C GLY A 63 -11.11 -2.44 3.41
N SER A 64 -10.95 -3.47 2.57
CA SER A 64 -9.94 -4.49 2.80
C SER A 64 -8.52 -3.95 2.55
N VAL A 65 -7.54 -4.42 3.31
CA VAL A 65 -6.14 -4.05 3.13
C VAL A 65 -5.45 -5.02 2.17
N ALA A 66 -4.79 -4.49 1.15
CA ALA A 66 -3.81 -5.21 0.35
C ALA A 66 -2.41 -4.86 0.83
N ALA A 67 -1.54 -5.85 0.95
CA ALA A 67 -0.13 -5.64 1.25
C ALA A 67 0.73 -6.47 0.30
N TRP A 68 1.86 -5.91 -0.14
CA TRP A 68 2.79 -6.60 -1.04
C TRP A 68 4.23 -6.12 -0.84
N GLY A 69 5.18 -6.94 -1.31
CA GLY A 69 6.61 -6.72 -1.16
C GLY A 69 7.24 -7.69 -0.16
N SER A 70 8.25 -7.23 0.58
CA SER A 70 8.95 -8.03 1.58
C SER A 70 8.03 -8.35 2.77
N ASN A 71 8.01 -9.62 3.15
CA ASN A 71 7.22 -10.13 4.28
C ASN A 71 8.07 -10.87 5.32
N GLN A 72 9.37 -10.59 5.39
CA GLN A 72 10.29 -11.32 6.29
C GLN A 72 9.95 -11.17 7.78
N TYR A 73 9.22 -10.11 8.16
CA TYR A 73 8.79 -9.83 9.51
C TYR A 73 7.27 -9.86 9.65
N GLY A 74 6.53 -10.34 8.65
CA GLY A 74 5.07 -10.33 8.64
C GLY A 74 4.46 -8.98 8.25
N GLN A 75 5.20 -8.07 7.59
CA GLN A 75 4.70 -6.73 7.19
C GLN A 75 3.52 -6.76 6.22
N CYS A 76 3.36 -7.87 5.49
CA CYS A 76 2.27 -8.07 4.55
C CYS A 76 1.11 -8.91 5.14
N ASP A 77 1.19 -9.32 6.40
CA ASP A 77 0.18 -10.16 7.06
C ASP A 77 -0.95 -9.31 7.67
N ALA A 78 -1.52 -8.44 6.83
CA ALA A 78 -2.63 -7.59 7.23
C ALA A 78 -3.85 -8.42 7.64
N ARG A 79 -4.56 -7.97 8.69
CA ARG A 79 -5.73 -8.69 9.20
C ARG A 79 -6.89 -8.63 8.21
N THR A 80 -7.48 -9.79 7.93
CA THR A 80 -8.67 -9.91 7.07
C THR A 80 -9.96 -9.76 7.88
N GLY A 81 -11.06 -9.38 7.21
CA GLY A 81 -12.40 -9.32 7.81
C GLY A 81 -12.72 -8.03 8.58
N PHE A 82 -11.88 -7.01 8.45
CA PHE A 82 -12.12 -5.68 9.02
C PHE A 82 -12.06 -4.61 7.92
N VAL A 83 -12.81 -3.53 8.12
CA VAL A 83 -12.87 -2.38 7.22
C VAL A 83 -11.87 -1.34 7.71
N ALA A 84 -10.74 -1.24 7.01
CA ALA A 84 -9.72 -0.23 7.27
C ALA A 84 -10.13 1.12 6.67
N THR A 85 -9.83 2.19 7.39
CA THR A 85 -10.07 3.57 6.97
C THR A 85 -8.77 4.34 6.75
N GLN A 86 -7.68 3.94 7.41
CA GLN A 86 -6.36 4.51 7.23
C GLN A 86 -5.27 3.45 7.31
N VAL A 87 -4.21 3.59 6.50
CA VAL A 87 -3.00 2.77 6.55
C VAL A 87 -1.74 3.63 6.61
N ALA A 88 -0.74 3.19 7.36
CA ALA A 88 0.61 3.72 7.33
C ALA A 88 1.63 2.58 7.41
N ALA A 89 2.81 2.79 6.83
CA ALA A 89 3.87 1.81 6.74
C ALA A 89 5.19 2.43 7.21
N GLY A 90 5.90 1.73 8.10
CA GLY A 90 7.27 2.02 8.50
C GLY A 90 8.27 1.16 7.72
N ASP A 91 9.52 1.09 8.19
CA ASP A 91 10.55 0.29 7.50
C ASP A 91 10.23 -1.21 7.52
N ARG A 92 9.80 -1.73 8.67
CA ARG A 92 9.54 -3.15 8.94
C ARG A 92 8.22 -3.43 9.64
N HIS A 93 7.39 -2.42 9.84
CA HIS A 93 6.07 -2.55 10.44
C HIS A 93 5.02 -1.80 9.64
N SER A 94 3.77 -2.13 9.90
CA SER A 94 2.58 -1.58 9.27
C SER A 94 1.54 -1.31 10.34
N ILE A 95 0.67 -0.35 10.09
CA ILE A 95 -0.48 -0.06 10.95
C ILE A 95 -1.70 0.28 10.10
N ALA A 96 -2.86 -0.24 10.51
CA ALA A 96 -4.15 0.19 9.98
C ALA A 96 -5.07 0.64 11.11
N MET A 97 -5.88 1.65 10.82
CA MET A 97 -7.04 2.01 11.64
C MET A 97 -8.32 1.49 11.00
N TYR A 98 -9.24 0.99 11.83
CA TYR A 98 -10.50 0.40 11.40
C TYR A 98 -11.71 1.24 11.80
N SER A 99 -12.81 1.11 11.05
CA SER A 99 -14.03 1.92 11.19
C SER A 99 -14.66 1.91 12.60
N PHE A 100 -14.44 0.86 13.40
CA PHE A 100 -14.98 0.73 14.75
C PHE A 100 -14.06 1.27 15.87
N GLY A 101 -13.05 2.08 15.51
CA GLY A 101 -12.26 2.85 16.48
C GLY A 101 -11.02 2.15 17.05
N GLY A 102 -10.48 1.14 16.36
CA GLY A 102 -9.25 0.46 16.77
C GLY A 102 -8.13 0.60 15.74
N SER A 103 -6.88 0.59 16.19
CA SER A 103 -5.71 0.42 15.34
C SER A 103 -5.06 -0.95 15.59
N LEU A 104 -4.50 -1.55 14.55
CA LEU A 104 -3.69 -2.76 14.66
C LEU A 104 -2.37 -2.51 13.96
N ALA A 105 -1.28 -2.74 14.67
CA ALA A 105 0.05 -2.77 14.10
C ALA A 105 0.50 -4.23 13.93
N TRP A 106 1.25 -4.48 12.86
CA TRP A 106 1.86 -5.77 12.56
C TRP A 106 3.26 -5.56 11.94
N GLY A 107 4.07 -6.61 11.89
CA GLY A 107 5.48 -6.52 11.53
C GLY A 107 6.42 -6.42 12.74
N SER A 108 7.66 -5.98 12.51
CA SER A 108 8.67 -5.73 13.55
C SER A 108 9.01 -4.25 13.61
N ASN A 109 9.20 -3.73 14.84
CA ASN A 109 9.87 -2.46 15.06
C ASN A 109 11.38 -2.62 14.88
#